data_AF-A0A0J1H091-F1
#
_entry.id   AF-A0A0J1H091-F1
#
_cell.length_a   1.000
_cell.length_b   1.000
_cell.length_c   1.000
_cell.angle_alpha   90.00
_cell.angle_beta   90.00
_cell.angle_gamma   90.00
#
_symmetry.space_group_name_H-M   'P 1'
#
loop_
_entity.id
_entity.type
_entity.pdbx_description
1 polymer ?
#
loop_
_entity_poly.entity_id
_entity_poly.type
_entity_poly.pdbx_seq_one_letter_code
_entity_poly.pdbx_strand_id
1 'polypeptide(L)'
;MRDSLRQIVCASFLQIDADEYLAKYFDDPAPYQKRLRLYLHHEKVVGYCLLSFTDIDNCTVIKASAAFLPNYRQGSNTFAFSLKESVKCWLKRPWRKHYYADTMLSPAMYRAIAKNTAIIWPHFALQAPVDLFAQFNPDGIECEKNHLRCLAAVDRKSNYSAQELAMLRSSDKPEIRYYCELNPHFDRGTALFVIIPVHFYQLVRTFLKKIKW
;
A
#
# COMPACT_ATOMS: atom_id res chain seq x y z
N MET A 1 -6.16 -13.24 19.37
CA MET A 1 -5.48 -12.61 18.21
C MET A 1 -6.43 -12.39 17.04
N ARG A 2 -7.12 -13.43 16.54
CA ARG A 2 -8.04 -13.31 15.40
C ARG A 2 -9.18 -12.31 15.66
N ASP A 3 -9.77 -12.34 16.85
CA ASP A 3 -10.83 -11.38 17.25
C ASP A 3 -10.34 -9.93 17.25
N SER A 4 -9.11 -9.70 17.72
CA SER A 4 -8.50 -8.36 17.69
C SER A 4 -8.30 -7.86 16.26
N LEU A 5 -7.90 -8.75 15.34
CA LEU A 5 -7.79 -8.41 13.92
C LEU A 5 -9.16 -8.11 13.30
N ARG A 6 -10.20 -8.90 13.62
CA ARG A 6 -11.58 -8.62 13.20
C ARG A 6 -12.03 -7.24 13.65
N GLN A 7 -11.80 -6.90 14.91
CA GLN A 7 -12.14 -5.58 15.46
C GLN A 7 -11.44 -4.45 14.70
N ILE A 8 -10.14 -4.61 14.40
CA ILE A 8 -9.39 -3.62 13.62
C ILE A 8 -9.95 -3.50 12.20
N VAL A 9 -10.28 -4.61 11.54
CA VAL A 9 -10.85 -4.62 10.19
C VAL A 9 -12.19 -3.90 10.17
N CYS A 10 -13.12 -4.24 11.06
CA CYS A 10 -14.43 -3.55 11.17
C CYS A 10 -14.29 -2.06 11.47
N ALA A 11 -13.32 -1.67 12.30
CA ALA A 11 -13.09 -0.26 12.63
C ALA A 11 -12.41 0.51 11.47
N SER A 12 -11.69 -0.19 10.59
CA SER A 12 -10.84 0.43 9.57
C SER A 12 -11.45 0.49 8.18
N PHE A 13 -12.32 -0.47 7.86
CA PHE A 13 -12.90 -0.62 6.53
C PHE A 13 -14.42 -0.66 6.58
N LEU A 14 -15.05 -0.17 5.52
CA LEU A 14 -16.48 -0.28 5.26
C LEU A 14 -16.69 -1.16 4.02
N GLN A 15 -17.89 -1.75 3.91
CA GLN A 15 -18.32 -2.58 2.78
C GLN A 15 -17.56 -3.90 2.60
N ILE A 16 -16.94 -4.41 3.68
CA ILE A 16 -16.27 -5.71 3.67
C ILE A 16 -16.56 -6.46 4.97
N ASP A 17 -16.85 -7.75 4.85
CA ASP A 17 -16.95 -8.63 6.02
C ASP A 17 -15.55 -8.93 6.58
N ALA A 18 -15.44 -8.99 7.91
CA ALA A 18 -14.16 -9.19 8.56
C ALA A 18 -13.62 -10.60 8.37
N ASP A 19 -14.47 -11.62 8.33
CA ASP A 19 -14.04 -13.00 8.12
C ASP A 19 -13.63 -13.22 6.66
N GLU A 20 -14.37 -12.67 5.70
CA GLU A 20 -13.97 -12.66 4.29
C GLU A 20 -12.62 -11.95 4.09
N TYR A 21 -12.41 -10.82 4.76
CA TYR A 21 -11.12 -10.12 4.74
C TYR A 21 -9.99 -11.00 5.27
N LEU A 22 -10.19 -11.64 6.43
CA LEU A 22 -9.17 -12.48 7.04
C LEU A 22 -8.89 -13.71 6.19
N ALA A 23 -9.92 -14.35 5.63
CA ALA A 23 -9.75 -15.45 4.70
C ALA A 23 -8.89 -15.05 3.49
N LYS A 24 -9.22 -13.92 2.86
CA LYS A 24 -8.52 -13.40 1.68
C LYS A 24 -7.06 -13.01 1.95
N TYR A 25 -6.77 -12.36 3.08
CA TYR A 25 -5.43 -11.79 3.33
C TYR A 25 -4.55 -12.66 4.21
N PHE A 26 -5.12 -13.29 5.24
CA PHE A 26 -4.35 -14.04 6.24
C PHE A 26 -4.30 -15.53 5.91
N ASP A 27 -5.40 -16.10 5.43
CA ASP A 27 -5.52 -17.55 5.27
C ASP A 27 -5.18 -18.04 3.85
N ASP A 28 -5.28 -17.18 2.82
CA ASP A 28 -4.98 -17.50 1.42
C ASP A 28 -3.62 -18.22 1.25
N PRO A 29 -3.57 -19.47 0.76
CA PRO A 29 -2.32 -20.21 0.62
C PRO A 29 -1.46 -19.77 -0.58
N ALA A 30 -1.97 -18.92 -1.49
CA ALA A 30 -1.27 -18.56 -2.72
C ALA A 30 0.10 -17.86 -2.50
N PRO A 31 0.27 -16.95 -1.52
CA PRO A 31 1.59 -16.42 -1.20
C PRO A 31 2.48 -17.48 -0.54
N TYR A 32 3.65 -17.74 -1.12
CA TYR A 32 4.63 -18.68 -0.56
C TYR A 32 5.21 -18.22 0.80
N GLN A 33 5.08 -16.93 1.12
CA GLN A 33 5.51 -16.37 2.39
C GLN A 33 4.56 -15.26 2.82
N LYS A 34 4.30 -15.19 4.14
CA LYS A 34 3.66 -14.05 4.79
C LYS A 34 4.53 -13.53 5.95
N ARG A 35 4.47 -12.22 6.20
CA ARG A 35 5.12 -11.55 7.33
C ARG A 35 4.16 -10.60 8.02
N LEU A 36 3.82 -10.91 9.26
CA LEU A 36 2.90 -10.12 10.06
C LEU A 36 3.67 -9.35 11.13
N ARG A 37 3.38 -8.05 11.23
CA ARG A 37 3.74 -7.22 12.38
C ARG A 37 2.47 -6.74 13.06
N LEU A 38 2.37 -6.99 14.35
CA LEU A 38 1.33 -6.44 15.22
C LEU A 38 1.85 -5.17 15.91
N TYR A 39 0.97 -4.21 16.10
CA TYR A 39 1.23 -3.00 16.87
C TYR A 39 0.39 -3.06 18.14
N LEU A 40 1.06 -2.91 19.28
CA LEU A 40 0.45 -3.07 20.59
C LEU A 40 0.44 -1.74 21.36
N HIS A 41 -0.62 -1.48 22.10
CA HIS A 41 -0.67 -0.43 23.13
C HIS A 41 -1.26 -1.03 24.40
N HIS A 42 -0.50 -1.02 25.50
CA HIS A 42 -0.85 -1.73 26.73
C HIS A 42 -1.28 -3.18 26.46
N GLU A 43 -0.45 -3.92 25.72
CA GLU A 43 -0.65 -5.32 25.32
C GLU A 43 -1.86 -5.62 24.39
N LYS A 44 -2.67 -4.60 24.08
CA LYS A 44 -3.79 -4.73 23.15
C LYS A 44 -3.34 -4.45 21.71
N VAL A 45 -3.78 -5.29 20.77
CA VAL A 45 -3.52 -5.06 19.34
C VAL A 45 -4.32 -3.85 18.86
N VAL A 46 -3.62 -2.83 18.39
CA VAL A 46 -4.21 -1.58 17.88
C VAL A 46 -4.01 -1.39 16.36
N GLY A 47 -3.21 -2.25 15.75
CA GLY A 47 -3.02 -2.27 14.32
C GLY A 47 -2.17 -3.45 13.87
N TYR A 48 -2.09 -3.65 12.56
CA TYR A 48 -1.25 -4.66 11.94
C TYR A 48 -0.69 -4.19 10.60
N CYS A 49 0.38 -4.85 10.18
CA CYS A 49 0.88 -4.82 8.81
C CYS A 49 1.25 -6.24 8.40
N LEU A 50 0.56 -6.76 7.41
CA LEU A 50 0.77 -8.07 6.83
C LEU A 50 1.34 -7.90 5.43
N LEU A 51 2.49 -8.49 5.16
CA LEU A 51 3.06 -8.61 3.83
C LEU A 51 2.83 -10.02 3.30
N SER A 52 2.44 -10.13 2.04
CA SER A 52 2.41 -11.38 1.30
C SER A 52 3.40 -11.32 0.15
N PHE A 53 4.05 -12.45 -0.11
CA PHE A 53 5.06 -12.60 -1.16
C PHE A 53 4.62 -13.75 -2.08
N THR A 54 4.48 -13.45 -3.37
CA THR A 54 4.04 -14.40 -4.38
C THR A 54 4.99 -14.32 -5.57
N ASP A 55 5.33 -15.46 -6.15
CA ASP A 55 6.07 -15.48 -7.42
C ASP A 55 5.07 -15.46 -8.57
N ILE A 56 5.21 -14.44 -9.44
CA ILE A 56 4.44 -14.30 -10.68
C ILE A 56 5.45 -14.22 -11.81
N ASP A 57 5.38 -15.15 -12.75
CA ASP A 57 6.33 -15.29 -13.87
C ASP A 57 7.80 -15.27 -13.40
N ASN A 58 8.57 -14.27 -13.84
CA ASN A 58 9.97 -14.05 -13.53
C ASN A 58 10.21 -13.03 -12.40
N CYS A 59 9.16 -12.65 -11.64
CA CYS A 59 9.26 -11.68 -10.56
C CYS A 59 8.62 -12.15 -9.25
N THR A 60 9.05 -11.55 -8.14
CA THR A 60 8.41 -11.68 -6.84
C THR A 60 7.58 -10.43 -6.60
N VAL A 61 6.28 -10.61 -6.39
CA VAL A 61 5.32 -9.56 -6.09
C VAL A 61 5.04 -9.54 -4.59
N ILE A 62 5.14 -8.34 -4.03
CA ILE A 62 4.93 -8.06 -2.61
C ILE A 62 3.67 -7.21 -2.49
N LYS A 63 2.72 -7.68 -1.69
CA LYS A 63 1.49 -6.94 -1.35
C LYS A 63 1.46 -6.70 0.15
N ALA A 64 0.76 -5.65 0.59
CA ALA A 64 0.53 -5.40 2.00
C ALA A 64 -0.92 -5.08 2.33
N SER A 65 -1.36 -5.70 3.41
CA SER A 65 -2.59 -5.38 4.11
C SER A 65 -2.22 -4.71 5.43
N ALA A 66 -2.68 -3.49 5.66
CA ALA A 66 -2.40 -2.77 6.89
C ALA A 66 -3.61 -1.99 7.35
N ALA A 67 -3.86 -2.03 8.66
CA ALA A 67 -4.96 -1.32 9.29
C ALA A 67 -4.62 -0.97 10.72
N PHE A 68 -5.16 0.16 11.19
CA PHE A 68 -5.00 0.67 12.53
C PHE A 68 -6.34 1.21 13.00
N LEU A 69 -6.64 1.00 14.28
CA LEU A 69 -7.76 1.68 14.94
C LEU A 69 -7.67 3.20 14.68
N PRO A 70 -8.79 3.93 14.53
CA PRO A 70 -8.80 5.33 14.12
C PRO A 70 -7.79 6.22 14.86
N ASN A 71 -7.71 6.10 16.18
CA ASN A 71 -6.83 6.89 17.03
C ASN A 71 -5.33 6.56 16.88
N TYR A 72 -4.97 5.52 16.12
CA TYR A 72 -3.61 5.02 15.92
C TYR A 72 -3.13 5.09 14.46
N ARG A 73 -3.89 5.76 13.57
CA ARG A 73 -3.57 5.88 12.13
C ARG A 73 -2.42 6.85 11.83
N GLN A 74 -1.77 7.43 12.84
CA GLN A 74 -0.73 8.43 12.64
C GLN A 74 0.65 7.81 12.43
N GLY A 75 1.39 8.31 11.43
CA GLY A 75 2.80 8.00 11.22
C GLY A 75 3.10 7.06 10.04
N SER A 76 4.38 6.83 9.80
CA SER A 76 4.89 5.94 8.73
C SER A 76 5.15 4.53 9.28
N ASN A 77 4.32 4.06 10.22
CA ASN A 77 4.63 2.93 11.12
C ASN A 77 4.90 1.62 10.38
N THR A 78 4.28 1.46 9.21
CA THR A 78 4.42 0.27 8.36
C THR A 78 5.63 0.33 7.43
N PHE A 79 6.06 1.53 7.01
CA PHE A 79 7.07 1.70 5.95
C PHE A 79 8.39 0.99 6.25
N ALA A 80 8.96 1.19 7.45
CA ALA A 80 10.24 0.60 7.81
C ALA A 80 10.18 -0.94 7.86
N PHE A 81 9.04 -1.49 8.32
CA PHE A 81 8.82 -2.93 8.33
C PHE A 81 8.67 -3.49 6.91
N SER A 82 7.83 -2.87 6.09
CA SER A 82 7.65 -3.24 4.68
C SER A 82 8.97 -3.20 3.91
N LEU A 83 9.74 -2.13 4.05
CA LEU A 83 11.04 -2.00 3.39
C LEU A 83 12.01 -3.10 3.85
N LYS A 84 12.13 -3.32 5.16
CA LYS A 84 13.04 -4.33 5.72
C LYS A 84 12.73 -5.73 5.20
N GLU A 85 11.47 -6.15 5.24
CA GLU A 85 11.10 -7.50 4.81
C GLU A 85 11.17 -7.65 3.28
N SER A 86 10.82 -6.62 2.51
CA SER A 86 11.02 -6.61 1.05
C SER A 86 12.49 -6.75 0.66
N VAL A 87 13.39 -6.03 1.35
CA VAL A 87 14.84 -6.12 1.13
C VAL A 87 15.37 -7.50 1.51
N LYS A 88 14.95 -8.06 2.65
CA LYS A 88 15.33 -9.42 3.03
C LYS A 88 14.89 -10.44 1.97
N CYS A 89 13.71 -10.28 1.39
CA CYS A 89 13.25 -11.16 0.31
C CYS A 89 14.15 -11.01 -0.93
N TRP A 90 14.41 -9.78 -1.37
CA TRP A 90 15.29 -9.50 -2.50
C TRP A 90 16.70 -10.06 -2.30
N LEU A 91 17.29 -9.91 -1.11
CA LEU A 91 18.63 -10.42 -0.79
C LEU A 91 18.74 -11.96 -0.89
N LYS A 92 17.64 -12.70 -0.75
CA LYS A 92 17.65 -14.15 -0.95
C LYS A 92 17.72 -14.55 -2.43
N ARG A 93 17.24 -13.67 -3.33
CA ARG A 93 17.15 -13.91 -4.78
C ARG A 93 17.45 -12.63 -5.58
N PRO A 94 18.65 -12.05 -5.47
CA PRO A 94 18.94 -10.72 -6.03
C PRO A 94 18.89 -10.67 -7.56
N TRP A 95 19.01 -11.83 -8.24
CA TRP A 95 18.87 -11.98 -9.69
C TRP A 95 17.42 -11.91 -10.17
N ARG A 96 16.43 -12.07 -9.28
CA ARG A 96 15.01 -12.03 -9.60
C ARG A 96 14.47 -10.62 -9.42
N LYS A 97 13.62 -10.16 -10.33
CA LYS A 97 12.92 -8.86 -10.18
C LYS A 97 11.97 -8.92 -8.99
N HIS A 98 11.97 -7.90 -8.14
CA HIS A 98 11.05 -7.79 -7.02
C HIS A 98 10.27 -6.48 -7.12
N TYR A 99 8.97 -6.55 -6.94
CA TYR A 99 8.08 -5.37 -6.96
C TYR A 99 7.15 -5.42 -5.76
N TYR A 100 7.05 -4.31 -5.05
CA TYR A 100 5.86 -4.05 -4.24
C TYR A 100 4.79 -3.50 -5.19
N ALA A 101 3.68 -4.20 -5.36
CA ALA A 101 2.66 -3.89 -6.36
C ALA A 101 1.28 -4.07 -5.73
N ASP A 102 0.70 -2.99 -5.19
CA ASP A 102 -0.53 -3.07 -4.40
C ASP A 102 -1.35 -1.78 -4.41
N THR A 103 -2.59 -1.90 -3.96
CA THR A 103 -3.57 -0.83 -3.82
C THR A 103 -3.35 0.02 -2.56
N MET A 104 -3.41 1.33 -2.75
CA MET A 104 -3.43 2.34 -1.69
C MET A 104 -4.84 2.91 -1.59
N LEU A 105 -5.55 2.55 -0.52
CA LEU A 105 -6.96 2.90 -0.31
C LEU A 105 -7.19 4.38 0.00
N SER A 106 -6.14 5.13 0.35
CA SER A 106 -6.28 6.52 0.74
C SER A 106 -5.08 7.40 0.36
N PRO A 107 -5.30 8.73 0.24
CA PRO A 107 -4.22 9.67 0.00
C PRO A 107 -3.18 9.66 1.13
N ALA A 108 -3.63 9.48 2.39
CA ALA A 108 -2.73 9.39 3.54
C ALA A 108 -1.81 8.17 3.46
N MET A 109 -2.34 7.01 3.06
CA MET A 109 -1.56 5.78 2.87
C MET A 109 -0.53 5.95 1.75
N TYR A 110 -0.95 6.49 0.60
CA TYR A 110 -0.03 6.78 -0.50
C TYR A 110 1.10 7.71 -0.06
N ARG A 111 0.77 8.84 0.59
CA ARG A 111 1.78 9.79 1.09
C ARG A 111 2.74 9.13 2.08
N ALA A 112 2.25 8.29 3.00
CA ALA A 112 3.10 7.63 3.99
C ALA A 112 4.22 6.80 3.34
N ILE A 113 3.98 6.27 2.14
CA ILE A 113 4.96 5.52 1.36
C ILE A 113 5.72 6.44 0.39
N ALA A 114 5.03 7.21 -0.46
CA ALA A 114 5.64 7.99 -1.53
C ALA A 114 6.63 9.07 -1.04
N LYS A 115 6.34 9.71 0.10
CA LYS A 115 7.28 10.69 0.68
C LYS A 115 8.61 10.05 1.08
N ASN A 116 8.60 8.77 1.47
CA ASN A 116 9.75 8.05 2.00
C ASN A 116 10.48 7.22 0.93
N THR A 117 9.85 6.98 -0.22
CA THR A 117 10.34 6.11 -1.29
C THR A 117 10.93 6.94 -2.42
N ALA A 118 12.06 6.53 -3.01
CA ALA A 118 12.69 7.28 -4.08
C ALA A 118 12.07 7.02 -5.46
N ILE A 119 11.88 5.76 -5.84
CA ILE A 119 11.18 5.35 -7.06
C ILE A 119 9.87 4.71 -6.67
N ILE A 120 8.77 5.31 -7.08
CA ILE A 120 7.41 4.84 -6.84
C ILE A 120 6.57 5.30 -8.03
N TRP A 121 5.65 4.46 -8.48
CA TRP A 121 4.72 4.79 -9.55
C TRP A 121 3.28 4.50 -9.13
N PRO A 122 2.28 5.30 -9.58
CA PRO A 122 2.48 6.57 -10.26
C PRO A 122 3.04 7.63 -9.30
N HIS A 123 3.75 8.63 -9.81
CA HIS A 123 4.27 9.74 -9.01
C HIS A 123 4.48 10.98 -9.88
N PHE A 124 4.14 12.17 -9.38
CA PHE A 124 4.15 13.43 -10.15
C PHE A 124 5.51 13.79 -10.78
N ALA A 125 6.61 13.32 -10.18
CA ALA A 125 7.97 13.59 -10.65
C ALA A 125 8.62 12.43 -11.42
N LEU A 126 7.92 11.31 -11.64
CA LEU A 126 8.50 10.10 -12.24
C LEU A 126 7.57 9.51 -13.29
N GLN A 127 8.11 9.31 -14.49
CA GLN A 127 7.41 8.55 -15.52
C GLN A 127 7.40 7.07 -15.15
N ALA A 128 6.22 6.45 -15.27
CA ALA A 128 6.05 5.02 -15.07
C ALA A 128 6.42 4.24 -16.35
N PRO A 129 7.01 3.05 -16.23
CA PRO A 129 7.03 2.09 -17.32
C PRO A 129 5.60 1.66 -17.66
N VAL A 130 5.19 1.84 -18.92
CA VAL A 130 3.81 1.63 -19.39
C VAL A 130 3.33 0.20 -19.10
N ASP A 131 4.16 -0.80 -19.37
CA ASP A 131 3.77 -2.21 -19.29
C ASP A 131 3.62 -2.73 -17.86
N LEU A 132 4.20 -2.07 -16.86
CA LEU A 132 4.16 -2.58 -15.48
C LEU A 132 2.75 -2.55 -14.90
N PHE A 133 1.95 -1.53 -15.23
CA PHE A 133 0.56 -1.46 -14.78
C PHE A 133 -0.31 -2.49 -15.49
N ALA A 134 -0.10 -2.71 -16.79
CA ALA A 134 -0.77 -3.78 -17.51
C ALA A 134 -0.41 -5.17 -16.96
N GLN A 135 0.84 -5.37 -16.54
CA GLN A 135 1.32 -6.62 -15.96
C GLN A 135 0.68 -6.92 -14.59
N PHE A 136 0.65 -5.94 -13.68
CA PHE A 136 0.24 -6.18 -12.29
C PHE A 136 -1.20 -5.77 -11.97
N ASN A 137 -1.82 -4.98 -12.83
CA ASN A 137 -3.21 -4.52 -12.71
C ASN A 137 -3.91 -4.58 -14.08
N PRO A 138 -3.99 -5.78 -14.71
CA PRO A 138 -4.54 -5.93 -16.06
C PRO A 138 -5.99 -5.45 -16.13
N ASP A 139 -6.81 -5.72 -15.12
CA ASP A 139 -8.20 -5.27 -15.02
C ASP A 139 -8.33 -3.86 -14.41
N GLY A 140 -7.22 -3.14 -14.32
CA GLY A 140 -7.15 -1.78 -13.80
C GLY A 140 -7.86 -0.78 -14.71
N ILE A 141 -8.47 0.22 -14.08
CA ILE A 141 -9.07 1.36 -14.76
C ILE A 141 -7.93 2.30 -15.19
N GLU A 142 -7.96 2.72 -16.45
CA GLU A 142 -7.03 3.72 -16.97
C GLU A 142 -7.36 5.10 -16.40
N CYS A 143 -6.36 5.79 -15.87
CA CYS A 143 -6.51 7.14 -15.39
C CYS A 143 -6.30 8.14 -16.54
N GLU A 144 -7.30 8.96 -16.82
CA GLU A 144 -7.28 9.96 -17.90
C GLU A 144 -6.10 10.95 -17.80
N LYS A 145 -5.60 11.20 -16.59
CA LYS A 145 -4.54 12.20 -16.36
C LYS A 145 -3.14 11.72 -16.72
N ASN A 146 -2.87 10.42 -16.62
CA ASN A 146 -1.54 9.87 -16.82
C ASN A 146 -1.49 8.67 -17.78
N HIS A 147 -2.64 8.23 -18.29
CA HIS A 147 -2.79 7.10 -19.21
C HIS A 147 -2.24 5.77 -18.67
N LEU A 148 -2.22 5.60 -17.35
CA LEU A 148 -1.81 4.37 -16.69
C LEU A 148 -3.05 3.65 -16.15
N ARG A 149 -3.03 2.30 -16.17
CA ARG A 149 -3.98 1.45 -15.44
C ARG A 149 -3.69 1.44 -13.93
N CYS A 150 -3.59 2.63 -13.34
CA CYS A 150 -3.21 2.81 -11.94
C CYS A 150 -4.42 2.95 -11.00
N LEU A 151 -5.64 2.78 -11.47
CA LEU A 151 -6.84 2.76 -10.63
C LEU A 151 -7.37 1.32 -10.54
N ALA A 152 -7.82 0.91 -9.36
CA ALA A 152 -8.37 -0.42 -9.12
C ALA A 152 -9.68 -0.31 -8.34
N ALA A 153 -10.74 -0.93 -8.86
CA ALA A 153 -11.97 -1.12 -8.10
C ALA A 153 -11.68 -2.08 -6.95
N VAL A 154 -12.11 -1.70 -5.74
CA VAL A 154 -11.92 -2.48 -4.53
C VAL A 154 -13.24 -2.56 -3.79
N ASP A 155 -13.61 -3.76 -3.33
CA ASP A 155 -14.85 -4.01 -2.58
C ASP A 155 -14.75 -3.53 -1.12
N ARG A 156 -14.08 -2.40 -0.88
CA ARG A 156 -13.94 -1.77 0.43
C ARG A 156 -13.53 -0.32 0.31
N LYS A 157 -13.81 0.44 1.37
CA LYS A 157 -13.28 1.80 1.55
C LYS A 157 -12.73 2.00 2.96
N SER A 158 -11.77 2.91 3.10
CA SER A 158 -11.30 3.34 4.42
C SER A 158 -12.45 4.01 5.18
N ASN A 159 -12.61 3.64 6.45
CA ASN A 159 -13.60 4.25 7.35
C ASN A 159 -13.08 5.60 7.86
N TYR A 160 -13.20 6.64 7.02
CA TYR A 160 -12.90 8.03 7.35
C TYR A 160 -14.17 8.80 7.68
N SER A 161 -14.08 9.68 8.68
CA SER A 161 -15.09 10.70 8.97
C SER A 161 -15.15 11.76 7.86
N ALA A 162 -16.27 12.50 7.79
CA ALA A 162 -16.42 13.61 6.85
C ALA A 162 -15.34 14.69 7.01
N GLN A 163 -14.90 14.95 8.25
CA GLN A 163 -13.81 15.88 8.55
C GLN A 163 -12.47 15.38 7.98
N GLU A 164 -12.15 14.10 8.15
CA GLU A 164 -10.94 13.49 7.57
C GLU A 164 -10.94 13.57 6.04
N LEU A 165 -12.09 13.28 5.41
CA LEU A 165 -12.23 13.41 3.96
C LEU A 165 -12.02 14.85 3.49
N ALA A 166 -12.62 15.84 4.17
CA ALA A 166 -12.42 17.24 3.85
C ALA A 166 -10.94 17.68 4.01
N MET A 167 -10.27 17.24 5.08
CA MET A 167 -8.84 17.51 5.29
C MET A 167 -7.95 16.87 4.21
N LEU A 168 -8.29 15.66 3.74
CA LEU A 168 -7.55 15.00 2.66
C LEU A 168 -7.76 15.71 1.32
N ARG A 169 -8.99 16.13 1.01
CA ARG A 169 -9.31 16.83 -0.24
C ARG A 169 -8.69 18.23 -0.32
N SER A 170 -8.53 18.91 0.82
CA SER A 170 -7.95 20.26 0.91
C SER A 170 -6.44 20.28 1.23
N SER A 171 -5.77 19.13 1.26
CA SER A 171 -4.38 19.08 1.68
C SER A 171 -3.42 19.64 0.61
N ASP A 172 -2.50 20.51 1.01
CA ASP A 172 -1.43 21.03 0.14
C ASP A 172 -0.22 20.10 -0.02
N LYS A 173 -0.24 18.95 0.65
CA LYS A 173 0.86 17.97 0.57
C LYS A 173 0.90 17.38 -0.86
N PRO A 174 2.03 17.44 -1.57
CA PRO A 174 2.07 17.14 -3.01
C PRO A 174 1.64 15.71 -3.34
N GLU A 175 2.00 14.73 -2.51
CA GLU A 175 1.58 13.33 -2.71
C GLU A 175 0.07 13.14 -2.48
N ILE A 176 -0.53 13.88 -1.55
CA ILE A 176 -1.99 13.82 -1.31
C ILE A 176 -2.72 14.47 -2.48
N ARG A 177 -2.28 15.66 -2.91
CA ARG A 177 -2.84 16.33 -4.09
C ARG A 177 -2.79 15.45 -5.33
N TYR A 178 -1.61 14.90 -5.63
CA TYR A 178 -1.43 14.02 -6.77
C TYR A 178 -2.35 12.78 -6.70
N TYR A 179 -2.48 12.15 -5.54
CA TYR A 179 -3.41 11.05 -5.35
C TYR A 179 -4.86 11.48 -5.65
N CYS A 180 -5.31 12.61 -5.11
CA CYS A 180 -6.66 13.13 -5.31
C CYS A 180 -6.91 13.57 -6.77
N GLU A 181 -5.89 14.04 -7.47
CA GLU A 181 -5.98 14.37 -8.90
C GLU A 181 -6.17 13.11 -9.77
N LEU A 182 -5.48 12.02 -9.45
CA LEU A 182 -5.65 10.74 -10.16
C LEU A 182 -6.93 9.99 -9.76
N ASN A 183 -7.35 10.12 -8.50
CA ASN A 183 -8.49 9.41 -7.92
C ASN A 183 -9.41 10.37 -7.12
N PRO A 184 -10.17 11.25 -7.81
CA PRO A 184 -11.01 12.26 -7.15
C PRO A 184 -12.16 11.66 -6.33
N HIS A 185 -12.50 10.39 -6.60
CA HIS A 185 -13.58 9.64 -5.96
C HIS A 185 -13.06 8.49 -5.08
N PHE A 186 -11.88 8.66 -4.46
CA PHE A 186 -11.22 7.63 -3.65
C PHE A 186 -12.06 7.08 -2.49
N ASP A 187 -13.09 7.80 -2.06
CA ASP A 187 -14.05 7.41 -1.03
C ASP A 187 -15.21 6.53 -1.56
N ARG A 188 -15.21 6.18 -2.86
CA ARG A 188 -16.25 5.38 -3.53
C ARG A 188 -15.81 3.96 -3.91
N GLY A 189 -14.76 3.42 -3.30
CA GLY A 189 -14.30 2.05 -3.58
C GLY A 189 -13.34 1.94 -4.77
N THR A 190 -12.63 3.02 -5.10
CA THR A 190 -11.52 2.98 -6.05
C THR A 190 -10.23 3.30 -5.31
N ALA A 191 -9.20 2.47 -5.50
CA ALA A 191 -7.88 2.65 -4.90
C ALA A 191 -6.84 2.98 -5.98
N LEU A 192 -5.76 3.65 -5.56
CA LEU A 192 -4.61 3.87 -6.43
C LEU A 192 -3.70 2.64 -6.37
N PHE A 193 -3.51 1.96 -7.48
CA PHE A 193 -2.52 0.89 -7.61
C PHE A 193 -1.12 1.49 -7.71
N VAL A 194 -0.19 0.98 -6.91
CA VAL A 194 1.15 1.54 -6.74
C VAL A 194 2.21 0.46 -6.91
N ILE A 195 3.26 0.79 -7.67
CA ILE A 195 4.39 -0.09 -7.95
C ILE A 195 5.68 0.55 -7.44
N ILE A 196 6.45 -0.21 -6.66
CA ILE A 196 7.78 0.17 -6.17
C ILE A 196 8.74 -0.96 -6.52
N PRO A 197 9.79 -0.71 -7.31
CA PRO A 197 10.79 -1.72 -7.60
C PRO A 197 11.67 -1.94 -6.35
N VAL A 198 12.04 -3.18 -6.08
CA VAL A 198 12.89 -3.55 -4.93
C VAL A 198 14.21 -4.10 -5.44
N HIS A 199 15.23 -3.25 -5.44
CA HIS A 199 16.59 -3.60 -5.84
C HIS A 199 17.59 -2.58 -5.27
N PHE A 200 18.89 -2.86 -5.42
CA PHE A 200 19.97 -2.02 -4.86
C PHE A 200 19.83 -0.52 -5.17
N TYR A 201 19.66 -0.14 -6.45
CA TYR A 201 19.52 1.26 -6.86
C TYR A 201 18.36 2.00 -6.15
N GLN A 202 17.23 1.32 -5.92
CA GLN A 202 16.12 1.88 -5.17
C GLN A 202 16.51 2.15 -3.72
N LEU A 203 17.23 1.22 -3.07
CA LEU A 203 17.64 1.36 -1.68
C LEU A 203 18.59 2.53 -1.49
N VAL A 204 19.59 2.65 -2.36
CA VAL A 204 20.54 3.77 -2.34
C VAL A 204 19.80 5.09 -2.51
N ARG A 205 18.93 5.22 -3.52
CA ARG A 205 18.18 6.46 -3.73
C ARG A 205 17.22 6.79 -2.59
N THR A 206 16.57 5.76 -2.02
CA THR A 206 15.66 5.91 -0.88
C THR A 206 16.42 6.41 0.36
N PHE A 207 17.62 5.88 0.59
CA PHE A 207 18.51 6.34 1.65
C PHE A 207 18.98 7.79 1.43
N LEU A 208 19.44 8.13 0.22
CA LEU A 208 19.87 9.50 -0.12
C LEU A 208 18.72 10.51 0.01
N LYS A 209 17.50 10.14 -0.38
CA LYS A 209 16.29 10.99 -0.20
C LYS A 209 16.04 11.32 1.27
N LYS A 210 16.34 10.38 2.18
CA LYS A 210 16.18 10.57 3.63
C LYS A 210 17.29 11.36 4.31
N ILE A 211 18.48 11.43 3.72
CA ILE A 211 19.59 12.25 4.26
C ILE A 211 19.44 13.72 3.86
N LYS A 212 18.82 13.99 2.70
CA LYS A 212 18.61 15.36 2.20
C LYS A 212 17.46 16.12 2.89
N TRP A 213 16.81 15.51 3.88
CA TRP A 213 15.69 16.04 4.66
C TRP A 213 15.98 15.86 6.14
#